data_AF-A0AAW8E7B6-F1
#
_entry.id   AF-A0AAW8E7B6-F1
#
_cell.length_a   1.000
_cell.length_b   1.000
_cell.length_c   1.000
_cell.angle_alpha   90.00
_cell.angle_beta   90.00
_cell.angle_gamma   90.00
#
_symmetry.space_group_name_H-M   'P 1'
#
loop_
_entity.id
_entity.type
_entity.pdbx_description
1 polymer ?
#
loop_
_entity_poly.entity_id
_entity_poly.type
_entity_poly.pdbx_seq_one_letter_code
_entity_poly.pdbx_strand_id
1 'polypeptide(L)'
;MIAGRALSDQDTWLIEFEEEFHELCDGQIDPLWLAGLACTLYPLNKDRAPREAAGVAFTTLGYELPQRALEDFFVLAPQSGRSALH
;
A
#
# COMPACT_ATOMS: atom_id res chain seq x y z
N MET A 1 -10.91 2.63 18.86
CA MET A 1 -12.18 2.04 19.35
C MET A 1 -13.28 2.42 18.36
N ILE A 2 -13.59 1.57 17.38
CA ILE A 2 -14.76 1.80 16.49
C ILE A 2 -15.95 1.16 17.20
N ALA A 3 -16.88 2.01 17.64
CA ALA A 3 -18.17 1.73 18.29
C ALA A 3 -18.62 0.26 18.35
N GLY A 4 -18.19 -0.49 19.38
CA GLY A 4 -18.87 -1.68 19.91
C GLY A 4 -19.26 -2.81 18.95
N ARG A 5 -18.75 -2.84 17.71
CA ARG A 5 -19.08 -3.84 16.70
C ARG A 5 -17.85 -4.70 16.46
N ALA A 6 -18.04 -6.03 16.45
CA ALA A 6 -16.99 -6.95 16.05
C ALA A 6 -16.58 -6.66 14.61
N LEU A 7 -15.26 -6.57 14.38
CA LEU A 7 -14.69 -6.42 13.04
C LEU A 7 -14.99 -7.69 12.23
N SER A 8 -15.21 -7.50 10.93
CA SER A 8 -15.26 -8.65 10.02
C SER A 8 -13.86 -9.24 9.85
N ASP A 9 -13.76 -10.49 9.41
CA ASP A 9 -12.46 -11.11 9.11
C ASP A 9 -11.68 -10.29 8.09
N GLN A 10 -12.37 -9.65 7.13
CA GLN A 10 -11.77 -8.74 6.17
C GLN A 10 -11.19 -7.50 6.86
N ASP A 11 -11.98 -6.83 7.71
CA ASP A 11 -11.52 -5.61 8.39
C ASP A 11 -10.34 -5.91 9.31
N THR A 12 -10.40 -7.03 10.04
CA THR A 12 -9.30 -7.51 10.88
C THR A 12 -8.05 -7.76 10.04
N TRP A 13 -8.18 -8.47 8.91
CA TRP A 13 -7.05 -8.76 8.04
C TRP A 13 -6.42 -7.48 7.47
N LEU A 14 -7.24 -6.51 7.03
CA LEU A 14 -6.76 -5.25 6.48
C LEU A 14 -5.99 -4.45 7.54
N ILE A 15 -6.56 -4.31 8.74
CA ILE A 15 -5.91 -3.59 9.84
C ILE A 15 -4.58 -4.24 10.20
N GLU A 16 -4.55 -5.56 10.39
CA GLU A 16 -3.32 -6.28 10.73
C GLU A 16 -2.27 -6.18 9.60
N PHE A 17 -2.68 -6.24 8.33
CA PHE A 17 -1.76 -6.07 7.21
C PHE A 17 -1.16 -4.66 7.20
N GLU A 18 -2.00 -3.64 7.38
CA GLU A 18 -1.56 -2.24 7.43
C GLU A 18 -0.58 -2.01 8.59
N GLU A 19 -0.87 -2.53 9.79
CA GLU A 19 0.03 -2.42 10.95
C GLU A 19 1.39 -3.07 10.68
N GLU A 20 1.40 -4.31 10.20
CA GLU A 20 2.63 -5.07 9.94
C GLU A 20 3.46 -4.43 8.81
N PHE A 21 2.82 -3.97 7.73
CA PHE A 21 3.53 -3.30 6.63
C PHE A 21 4.06 -1.92 7.06
N HIS A 22 3.28 -1.18 7.85
CA HIS A 22 3.70 0.10 8.39
C HIS A 22 4.93 -0.06 9.31
N GLU A 23 4.99 -1.12 10.12
CA GLU A 23 6.17 -1.46 10.93
C GLU A 23 7.39 -1.78 10.05
N LEU A 24 7.24 -2.58 8.99
CA LEU A 24 8.33 -2.87 8.04
C LEU A 24 8.90 -1.61 7.36
N CYS A 25 8.08 -0.57 7.20
CA CYS A 25 8.49 0.72 6.65
C CYS A 25 8.94 1.74 7.70
N ASP A 26 9.14 1.36 8.97
CA ASP A 26 9.43 2.28 10.08
C ASP A 26 8.42 3.45 10.18
N GLY A 27 7.17 3.18 9.78
CA GLY A 27 6.09 4.17 9.67
C GLY A 27 6.26 5.23 8.58
N GLN A 28 7.21 5.06 7.67
CA GLN A 28 7.50 6.02 6.59
C GLN A 28 6.76 5.67 5.29
N ILE A 29 5.44 5.47 5.39
CA ILE A 29 4.60 5.17 4.24
C ILE A 29 3.32 6.01 4.26
N ASP A 30 2.85 6.42 3.09
CA ASP A 30 1.60 7.15 2.96
C ASP A 30 0.41 6.24 3.35
N PRO A 31 -0.44 6.65 4.31
CA PRO A 31 -1.52 5.80 4.80
C PRO A 31 -2.57 5.47 3.74
N LEU A 32 -2.84 6.39 2.82
CA LEU A 32 -3.82 6.16 1.75
C LEU A 32 -3.29 5.16 0.73
N TRP A 33 -2.00 5.28 0.38
CA TRP A 33 -1.31 4.32 -0.47
C TRP A 33 -1.29 2.93 0.16
N LEU A 34 -0.98 2.85 1.47
CA LEU A 34 -0.96 1.59 2.22
C LEU A 34 -2.35 0.93 2.27
N ALA A 35 -3.41 1.69 2.56
CA ALA A 35 -4.77 1.18 2.52
C ALA A 35 -5.16 0.66 1.11
N GLY A 36 -4.72 1.35 0.06
CA GLY A 36 -4.90 0.91 -1.33
C GLY A 36 -4.19 -0.41 -1.64
N LEU A 37 -2.95 -0.58 -1.15
CA LEU A 37 -2.21 -1.82 -1.25
C LEU A 37 -2.92 -2.97 -0.50
N ALA A 38 -3.33 -2.73 0.75
CA ALA A 38 -4.05 -3.70 1.58
C ALA A 38 -5.33 -4.20 0.88
N CYS A 39 -6.16 -3.27 0.39
CA CYS A 39 -7.39 -3.59 -0.34
C CYS A 39 -7.13 -4.39 -1.62
N THR A 40 -6.02 -4.11 -2.30
CA THR A 40 -5.64 -4.81 -3.54
C THR A 40 -5.15 -6.23 -3.26
N LEU A 41 -4.43 -6.44 -2.16
CA LEU A 41 -3.83 -7.73 -1.82
C LEU A 41 -4.80 -8.67 -1.10
N TYR A 42 -5.79 -8.15 -0.38
CA TYR A 42 -6.74 -8.96 0.38
C TYR A 42 -7.43 -10.06 -0.45
N PRO A 43 -8.01 -9.81 -1.64
CA PRO A 43 -8.68 -10.86 -2.42
C PRO A 43 -7.78 -12.05 -2.78
N LEU A 44 -6.46 -11.82 -2.87
CA LEU A 44 -5.46 -12.82 -3.23
C LEU A 44 -4.84 -13.51 -2.02
N ASN A 45 -4.95 -12.91 -0.83
CA ASN A 45 -4.22 -13.31 0.37
C ASN A 45 -5.10 -13.49 1.62
N LYS A 46 -6.44 -13.42 1.50
CA LYS A 46 -7.37 -13.57 2.62
C LYS A 46 -7.17 -14.83 3.47
N ASP A 47 -6.63 -15.89 2.88
CA ASP A 47 -6.36 -17.17 3.55
C ASP A 47 -4.93 -17.26 4.12
N ARG A 48 -4.13 -16.19 4.00
CA ARG A 48 -2.77 -16.07 4.53
C ARG A 48 -2.74 -15.13 5.73
N ALA A 49 -1.79 -15.36 6.63
CA ALA A 49 -1.54 -14.44 7.73
C ALA A 49 -1.15 -13.04 7.19
N PRO A 50 -1.75 -11.95 7.70
CA PRO A 50 -1.44 -10.59 7.25
C PRO A 50 0.06 -10.26 7.30
N ARG A 51 0.74 -10.65 8.37
CA ARG A 51 2.20 -10.53 8.54
C ARG A 51 2.99 -11.16 7.40
N GLU A 52 2.63 -12.36 6.97
CA GLU A 52 3.32 -13.04 5.87
C GLU A 52 3.08 -12.32 4.55
N ALA A 53 1.85 -11.89 4.30
CA ALA A 53 1.51 -11.10 3.11
C ALA A 53 2.25 -9.76 3.09
N ALA A 54 2.36 -9.08 4.24
CA ALA A 54 3.11 -7.84 4.39
C ALA A 54 4.60 -8.03 4.09
N GLY A 55 5.22 -9.08 4.63
CA GLY A 55 6.62 -9.40 4.34
C GLY A 55 6.88 -9.71 2.86
N VAL A 56 5.99 -10.45 2.21
CA VAL A 56 6.06 -10.72 0.76
C VAL A 56 5.90 -9.43 -0.04
N ALA A 57 4.92 -8.61 0.29
CA ALA A 57 4.67 -7.35 -0.40
C ALA A 57 5.86 -6.39 -0.25
N PHE A 58 6.39 -6.23 0.96
CA PHE A 58 7.55 -5.40 1.27
C PHE A 58 8.78 -5.83 0.46
N THR A 59 9.07 -7.12 0.46
CA THR A 59 10.17 -7.71 -0.31
C THR A 59 9.96 -7.53 -1.82
N THR A 60 8.73 -7.76 -2.31
CA THR A 60 8.38 -7.66 -3.74
C THR A 60 8.49 -6.23 -4.27
N LEU A 61 8.09 -5.26 -3.46
CA LEU A 61 8.21 -3.85 -3.77
C LEU A 61 9.66 -3.35 -3.71
N GLY A 62 10.59 -4.19 -3.24
CA GLY A 62 12.03 -3.90 -3.23
C GLY A 62 12.36 -2.62 -2.46
N TYR A 63 11.60 -2.35 -1.39
CA TYR A 63 11.60 -1.05 -0.72
C TYR A 63 12.93 -0.79 0.01
N GLU A 64 13.83 -0.04 -0.62
CA GLU A 64 14.88 0.73 0.05
C GLU A 64 14.36 2.18 0.17
N LEU A 65 14.37 2.77 1.37
CA LEU A 65 13.91 4.15 1.62
C LEU A 65 15.04 5.16 1.36
N PRO A 66 15.00 5.91 0.23
CA PRO A 66 15.56 7.25 0.21
C PRO A 66 14.62 8.30 -0.42
N GLN A 67 14.56 9.46 0.25
CA GLN A 67 13.59 10.57 0.18
C GLN A 67 13.32 11.24 -1.19
N ARG A 68 13.91 10.78 -2.30
CA ARG A 68 13.81 11.42 -3.63
C ARG A 68 13.05 10.62 -4.69
N ALA A 69 12.81 9.33 -4.52
CA ALA A 69 12.19 8.49 -5.56
C ALA A 69 10.66 8.71 -5.74
N LEU A 70 10.03 9.40 -4.79
CA LEU A 70 8.59 9.68 -4.82
C LEU A 70 8.20 10.77 -5.84
N GLU A 71 9.14 11.66 -6.19
CA GLU A 71 8.88 12.74 -7.15
C GLU A 71 8.78 12.23 -8.60
N ASP A 72 9.51 11.17 -8.97
CA ASP A 72 9.49 10.61 -10.33
C ASP A 72 8.28 9.70 -10.61
N PHE A 73 7.69 9.07 -9.58
CA PHE A 73 6.55 8.15 -9.78
C PHE A 73 5.27 8.89 -10.25
N PHE A 74 5.13 10.19 -9.95
CA PHE A 74 3.99 11.02 -10.37
C PHE A 74 4.23 11.84 -11.66
N VAL A 75 5.45 11.86 -12.22
CA VAL A 75 5.76 12.62 -13.46
C VAL A 75 5.30 11.89 -14.74
N LEU A 76 4.85 10.64 -14.65
CA LEU A 76 4.38 9.86 -15.81
C LEU A 76 2.89 10.02 -16.16
N ALA A 77 2.17 10.97 -15.55
CA ALA A 77 0.90 11.41 -16.13
C ALA A 77 1.20 12.15 -17.45
N PRO A 78 0.74 11.68 -18.62
CA PRO A 78 1.05 12.33 -19.88
C PRO A 78 0.43 13.73 -19.87
N GLN A 79 1.30 14.75 -19.96
CA GLN A 79 0.91 16.11 -20.30
C GLN A 79 0.20 16.05 -21.66
N SER A 80 -1.13 16.12 -21.65
CA SER A 80 -1.94 16.23 -22.86
C SER A 80 -1.64 17.59 -23.49
N GLY A 81 -0.69 17.61 -24.41
CA GLY A 81 -0.16 18.85 -24.98
C GLY A 81 0.76 18.60 -26.17
N ARG A 82 0.47 17.61 -27.02
CA ARG A 82 1.08 17.56 -28.35
C ARG A 82 0.45 18.64 -29.21
N SER A 83 1.15 19.77 -29.23
CA SER A 83 1.24 20.74 -30.32
C SER A 83 0.91 20.09 -31.67
N ALA A 84 -0.22 20.48 -32.26
CA ALA A 84 -0.54 20.19 -33.64
C ALA A 84 0.00 21.30 -34.54
N LEU A 85 1.13 20.97 -35.15
CA LEU A 85 1.43 21.17 -36.57
C LEU A 85 1.61 22.61 -37.08
N HIS A 86 2.87 22.87 -37.40
CA HIS A 86 3.33 23.84 -38.39
C HIS A 86 3.30 23.22 -39.79
#